data_AF-A0A349M226-F1
#
_entry.id   AF-A0A349M226-F1
#
_cell.length_a   1.000
_cell.length_b   1.000
_cell.length_c   1.000
_cell.angle_alpha   90.00
_cell.angle_beta   90.00
_cell.angle_gamma   90.00
#
_symmetry.space_group_name_H-M   'P 1'
#
loop_
_entity.id
_entity.type
_entity.pdbx_description
1 polymer ?
#
loop_
_entity_poly.entity_id
_entity_poly.type
_entity_poly.pdbx_seq_one_letter_code
_entity_poly.pdbx_strand_id
1 'polypeptide(L)' 'PIIIDGLWALLFGLGGQAGQANQLFFTAGLHQEADGLFGVIQAV' A
#
# COMPACT_ATOMS: atom_id res chain seq x y z
N PRO A 1 5.35 7.25 17.40
CA PRO A 1 4.70 6.32 16.45
C PRO A 1 4.11 7.13 15.29
N ILE A 2 4.07 6.58 14.07
CA ILE A 2 3.41 7.22 12.93
C ILE A 2 2.04 6.58 12.75
N ILE A 3 0.99 7.39 12.63
CA ILE A 3 -0.37 6.95 12.34
C ILE A 3 -0.82 7.72 11.11
N ILE A 4 -1.31 6.98 10.10
CA ILE A 4 -1.88 7.54 8.89
C ILE A 4 -3.33 7.09 8.89
N ASP A 5 -4.24 8.04 9.06
CA ASP A 5 -5.66 7.78 9.06
C ASP A 5 -6.11 7.22 7.70
N GLY A 6 -7.03 6.25 7.73
CA GLY A 6 -7.50 5.53 6.54
C GLY A 6 -6.52 4.52 5.93
N LEU A 7 -5.27 4.38 6.42
CA LEU A 7 -4.34 3.34 5.95
C LEU A 7 -4.68 1.97 6.56
N TRP A 8 -4.83 0.94 5.74
CA TRP A 8 -5.20 -0.41 6.19
C TRP A 8 -4.02 -1.38 6.20
N ALA A 9 -3.22 -1.40 5.14
CA ALA A 9 -2.04 -2.26 5.05
C ALA A 9 -0.92 -1.59 4.28
N LEU A 10 0.32 -1.97 4.62
CA LEU A 10 1.53 -1.47 4.01
C LEU A 10 2.59 -2.57 3.98
N LEU A 11 3.08 -2.95 2.79
CA LEU A 11 4.03 -4.04 2.63
C LEU A 11 4.93 -3.86 1.41
N PHE A 12 6.19 -4.30 1.53
CA PHE A 12 7.08 -4.41 0.38
C PHE A 12 6.82 -5.69 -0.40
N GLY A 13 7.07 -5.64 -1.71
CA GLY A 13 7.08 -6.84 -2.56
C GLY A 13 8.15 -7.84 -2.11
N LEU A 14 7.92 -9.12 -2.40
CA LEU A 14 8.82 -10.21 -2.00
C LEU A 14 9.76 -10.67 -3.12
N GLY A 15 9.73 -10.00 -4.28
CA GLY A 15 10.44 -10.39 -5.49
C GLY A 15 9.60 -11.30 -6.41
N GLY A 16 10.05 -11.44 -7.65
CA GLY A 16 9.41 -12.30 -8.65
C GLY A 16 7.96 -11.90 -8.94
N GLN A 17 7.05 -12.88 -8.92
CA GLN A 17 5.62 -12.66 -9.19
C GLN A 17 4.88 -11.93 -8.05
N ALA A 18 5.50 -11.77 -6.88
CA ALA A 18 4.94 -11.10 -5.71
C ALA A 18 5.37 -9.61 -5.62
N GLY A 19 5.64 -8.98 -6.78
CA GLY A 19 6.13 -7.61 -6.87
C GLY A 19 7.64 -7.50 -6.63
N GLN A 20 8.29 -6.49 -7.22
CA GLN A 20 9.71 -6.23 -7.00
C GLN A 20 9.95 -5.82 -5.54
N ALA A 21 11.13 -6.14 -4.99
CA ALA A 21 11.44 -5.86 -3.58
C ALA A 21 11.46 -4.36 -3.23
N ASN A 22 11.60 -3.48 -4.22
CA ASN A 22 11.56 -2.02 -4.08
C ASN A 22 10.16 -1.42 -4.34
N GLN A 23 9.13 -2.25 -4.54
CA GLN A 23 7.75 -1.81 -4.65
C GLN A 23 7.10 -1.81 -3.28
N LEU A 24 6.47 -0.68 -2.90
CA LEU A 24 5.69 -0.54 -1.69
C LEU A 24 4.20 -0.58 -2.03
N PHE A 25 3.53 -1.67 -1.68
CA PHE A 25 2.09 -1.85 -1.85
C PHE A 25 1.34 -1.31 -0.64
N PHE A 26 0.18 -0.73 -0.88
CA PHE A 26 -0.69 -0.23 0.18
C PHE A 26 -2.17 -0.42 -0.15
N THR A 27 -2.96 -0.54 0.90
CA THR A 27 -4.42 -0.41 0.83
C THR A 27 -4.89 0.70 1.76
N ALA A 28 -5.89 1.47 1.32
CA ALA A 28 -6.45 2.55 2.10
C ALA A 28 -7.97 2.67 1.89
N GLY A 29 -8.66 3.14 2.93
CA GLY A 29 -10.06 3.54 2.88
C GLY A 29 -10.19 5.01 2.49
N LEU A 30 -10.84 5.28 1.37
CA LEU A 30 -11.25 6.62 0.95
C LEU A 30 -12.70 6.89 1.37
N HIS A 31 -13.09 8.16 1.38
CA HIS A 31 -14.45 8.60 1.69
C HIS A 31 -15.02 7.99 2.99
N GLN A 32 -14.28 8.13 4.09
CA GLN A 32 -14.64 7.52 5.39
C GLN A 32 -14.81 6.00 5.27
N GLU A 33 -13.76 5.37 4.73
CA GLU A 33 -13.66 3.91 4.56
C GLU A 33 -14.72 3.26 3.66
N ALA A 34 -15.57 4.06 2.99
CA ALA A 34 -16.60 3.56 2.09
C ALA A 34 -16.02 2.95 0.80
N ASP A 35 -14.84 3.43 0.36
CA ASP A 35 -14.19 3.00 -0.87
C ASP A 35 -12.78 2.47 -0.60
N GLY A 36 -12.44 1.31 -1.18
CA GLY A 36 -11.11 0.73 -1.09
C GLY A 36 -10.19 1.18 -2.22
N LEU A 37 -9.02 1.70 -1.88
CA LEU A 37 -7.93 1.97 -2.82
C LEU A 37 -6.83 0.91 -2.64
N PHE A 38 -6.38 0.33 -3.75
CA PHE A 38 -5.14 -0.44 -3.83
C PHE A 38 -4.14 0.28 -4.72
N GLY A 39 -2.91 0.44 -4.26
CA GLY A 39 -1.86 1.14 -4.99
C GLY A 39 -0.46 0.59 -4.74
N VAL A 40 0.47 1.02 -5.60
CA VAL A 40 1.90 0.71 -5.49
C VAL A 40 2.73 1.97 -5.69
N ILE A 41 3.70 2.20 -4.81
CA ILE A 41 4.74 3.21 -4.99
C ILE A 41 5.97 2.50 -5.54
N GLN A 42 6.45 2.98 -6.69
CA GLN A 42 7.63 2.44 -7.37
C GLN A 42 8.81 3.38 -7.12
N ALA A 43 9.92 2.82 -6.63
CA ALA A 43 11.18 3.56 -6.61
C ALA A 43 11.68 3.73 -8.05
N VAL A 44 11.99 4.99 -8.42
CA VAL A 44 12.59 5.36 -9.71
C VAL A 44 14.10 5.52 -9.59
#